data_AF-A0A8C3ICA5-F1
#
_entry.id   AF-A0A8C3ICA5-F1
#
_cell.length_a   1.000
_cell.length_b   1.000
_cell.length_c   1.000
_cell.angle_alpha   90.00
_cell.angle_beta   90.00
_cell.angle_gamma   90.00
#
_symmetry.space_group_name_H-M   'P 1'
#
loop_
_entity.id
_entity.type
_entity.pdbx_description
1 polymer ?
#
loop_
_entity_poly.entity_id
_entity_poly.type
_entity_poly.pdbx_seq_one_letter_code
_entity_poly.pdbx_strand_id
1 'polypeptide(L)'
;MLIVDNAPGHPAHLDDFHPNVKVVFLPPNTTSILQPMDQGVIANFKAYYLRRTFAQAVEATDRESGKTLRDFWKSYNIYQAIINIIHDALRPVASLCRMRLPLTFL
;
A
#
# COMPACT_ATOMS: atom_id res chain seq x y z
N MET A 1 -6.54 7.09 18.38
CA MET A 1 -6.83 5.65 18.47
C MET A 1 -6.10 4.95 17.34
N LEU A 2 -5.36 3.89 17.62
CA LEU A 2 -4.60 3.09 16.66
C LEU A 2 -5.07 1.64 16.76
N ILE A 3 -5.42 1.04 15.63
CA ILE A 3 -5.86 -0.36 15.55
C ILE A 3 -4.67 -1.18 15.02
N VAL A 4 -4.30 -2.24 15.74
CA VAL A 4 -3.13 -3.08 15.45
C VAL A 4 -3.57 -4.54 15.35
N ASP A 5 -2.90 -5.32 14.51
CA ASP A 5 -3.13 -6.77 14.44
C ASP A 5 -2.36 -7.50 15.56
N ASN A 6 -2.53 -8.82 15.64
CA ASN A 6 -1.81 -9.65 16.63
C ASN A 6 -0.51 -10.24 16.06
N ALA A 7 0.17 -9.56 15.12
CA ALA A 7 1.42 -10.07 14.59
C ALA A 7 2.46 -10.21 15.73
N PRO A 8 3.25 -11.30 15.78
CA PRO A 8 4.19 -11.57 16.87
C PRO A 8 5.31 -10.54 17.01
N GLY A 9 5.50 -9.66 16.03
CA GLY A 9 6.40 -8.53 16.11
C GLY A 9 5.85 -7.34 16.92
N HIS A 10 4.57 -7.35 17.28
CA HIS A 10 3.98 -6.30 18.09
C HIS A 10 4.19 -6.56 19.59
N PRO A 11 4.66 -5.56 20.36
CA PRO A 11 4.76 -5.68 21.82
C PRO A 11 3.38 -5.98 22.44
N ALA A 12 3.34 -6.91 23.39
CA ALA A 12 2.10 -7.32 24.05
C ALA A 12 1.44 -6.22 24.92
N HIS A 13 2.19 -5.19 25.29
CA HIS A 13 1.74 -4.11 26.18
C HIS A 13 1.98 -2.74 25.56
N LEU A 14 1.18 -2.42 24.53
CA LEU A 14 1.22 -1.11 23.84
C LEU A 14 0.19 -0.11 24.40
N ASP A 15 -0.70 -0.56 25.27
CA ASP A 15 -1.89 0.19 25.70
C ASP A 15 -1.55 1.46 26.48
N ASP A 16 -0.41 1.48 27.17
CA ASP A 16 0.08 2.60 27.99
C ASP A 16 1.29 3.32 27.37
N PHE A 17 1.61 3.07 26.09
CA PHE A 17 2.81 3.64 25.46
C PHE A 17 2.80 5.18 25.41
N HIS A 18 1.63 5.79 25.23
CA HIS A 18 1.50 7.25 25.19
C HIS A 18 0.10 7.70 25.64
N PRO A 19 -0.03 8.70 26.53
CA PRO A 19 -1.32 9.09 27.12
C PRO A 19 -2.36 9.56 26.10
N ASN A 20 -1.91 10.06 24.95
CA ASN A 20 -2.80 10.54 23.87
C ASN A 20 -3.08 9.50 22.78
N VAL A 21 -2.53 8.28 22.89
CA VAL A 21 -2.67 7.24 21.85
C VAL A 21 -3.26 5.98 22.48
N LYS A 22 -4.58 5.82 22.34
CA LYS A 22 -5.24 4.55 22.62
C LYS A 22 -4.89 3.52 21.55
N VAL A 23 -4.17 2.46 21.89
CA VAL A 23 -3.93 1.30 21.04
C VAL A 23 -5.01 0.24 21.31
N VAL A 24 -5.49 -0.42 20.26
CA VAL A 24 -6.48 -1.51 20.36
C VAL A 24 -6.02 -2.65 19.45
N PHE A 25 -5.86 -3.83 20.03
CA PHE A 25 -5.58 -5.05 19.28
C PHE A 25 -6.86 -5.65 18.73
N LEU A 26 -6.82 -6.12 17.48
CA LEU A 26 -7.92 -6.88 16.91
C LEU A 26 -8.03 -8.26 17.57
N PRO A 27 -9.21 -8.90 17.57
CA PRO A 27 -9.32 -10.30 17.94
C PRO A 27 -8.45 -11.20 17.03
N PRO A 28 -7.92 -12.32 17.55
CA PRO A 28 -7.15 -13.27 16.74
C PRO A 28 -7.90 -13.70 15.47
N ASN A 29 -7.17 -13.85 14.36
CA ASN A 29 -7.69 -14.28 13.06
C ASN A 29 -8.75 -13.37 12.41
N THR A 30 -8.94 -12.14 12.88
CA THR A 30 -9.90 -11.20 12.28
C THR A 30 -9.24 -10.13 11.41
N THR A 31 -7.91 -10.12 11.33
CA THR A 31 -7.12 -9.11 10.61
C THR A 31 -7.61 -8.90 9.17
N SER A 32 -7.75 -9.96 8.39
CA SER A 32 -8.21 -9.86 6.98
C SER A 32 -9.62 -9.31 6.82
N ILE A 33 -10.47 -9.49 7.83
CA ILE A 33 -11.87 -9.05 7.82
C ILE A 33 -12.00 -7.64 8.37
N LEU A 34 -11.17 -7.22 9.32
CA LEU A 34 -11.34 -5.94 10.02
C LEU A 34 -10.30 -4.89 9.59
N GLN A 35 -9.12 -5.27 9.13
CA GLN A 35 -8.09 -4.32 8.70
C GLN A 35 -8.40 -3.77 7.30
N PRO A 36 -8.57 -2.45 7.16
CA PRO A 36 -8.73 -1.82 5.85
C PRO A 36 -7.56 -2.12 4.90
N MET A 37 -6.36 -2.32 5.45
CA MET A 37 -5.17 -2.70 4.68
C MET A 37 -5.39 -3.97 3.87
N ASP A 38 -5.90 -5.02 4.53
CA ASP A 38 -6.16 -6.33 3.94
C ASP A 38 -7.46 -6.37 3.13
N GLN A 39 -8.45 -5.53 3.46
CA GLN A 39 -9.73 -5.40 2.73
C GLN A 39 -9.62 -4.74 1.35
N GLY A 40 -8.41 -4.46 0.87
CA GLY A 40 -8.20 -4.08 -0.53
C GLY A 40 -7.29 -2.88 -0.73
N VAL A 41 -6.85 -2.19 0.32
CA VAL A 41 -5.82 -1.14 0.17
C VAL A 41 -4.54 -1.73 -0.41
N ILE A 42 -4.05 -2.87 0.12
CA ILE A 42 -2.87 -3.56 -0.40
C ILE A 42 -3.10 -4.06 -1.84
N ALA A 43 -4.27 -4.63 -2.12
CA ALA A 43 -4.60 -5.14 -3.44
C ALA A 43 -4.65 -4.02 -4.49
N ASN A 44 -5.33 -2.91 -4.18
CA ASN A 44 -5.40 -1.74 -5.05
C ASN A 44 -4.01 -1.11 -5.25
N PHE A 45 -3.22 -0.97 -4.19
CA PHE A 45 -1.86 -0.47 -4.28
C PHE A 45 -1.02 -1.30 -5.27
N LYS A 46 -1.02 -2.63 -5.14
CA LYS A 46 -0.31 -3.54 -6.05
C LYS A 46 -0.79 -3.38 -7.49
N ALA A 47 -2.11 -3.29 -7.70
CA ALA A 47 -2.69 -3.12 -9.03
C ALA A 47 -2.26 -1.79 -9.69
N TYR A 48 -2.32 -0.67 -8.96
CA TYR A 48 -1.91 0.63 -9.49
C TYR A 48 -0.41 0.70 -9.78
N TYR A 49 0.42 0.19 -8.86
CA TYR A 49 1.87 0.11 -9.04
C TYR A 49 2.23 -0.69 -10.30
N LEU A 50 1.69 -1.91 -10.43
CA LEU A 50 1.97 -2.78 -11.58
C LEU A 50 1.50 -2.14 -12.89
N ARG A 51 0.28 -1.59 -12.92
CA ARG A 51 -0.27 -0.94 -14.11
C ARG A 51 0.63 0.20 -14.59
N ARG A 52 1.12 1.03 -13.68
CA ARG A 52 2.03 2.15 -14.03
C ARG A 52 3.38 1.65 -14.53
N THR A 53 3.97 0.68 -13.83
CA THR A 53 5.28 0.14 -14.20
C THR A 53 5.23 -0.54 -15.57
N PHE A 54 4.17 -1.28 -15.88
CA PHE A 54 4.00 -1.85 -17.22
C PHE A 54 3.77 -0.81 -18.30
N ALA A 55 3.01 0.26 -18.01
CA ALA A 55 2.84 1.36 -18.97
C ALA A 55 4.19 2.01 -19.33
N GLN A 56 5.06 2.25 -18.34
CA GLN A 56 6.42 2.76 -18.57
C GLN A 56 7.29 1.76 -19.34
N ALA A 57 7.15 0.47 -19.06
CA ALA A 57 7.89 -0.57 -19.77
C ALA A 57 7.52 -0.60 -21.26
N VAL A 58 6.23 -0.56 -21.59
CA VAL A 58 5.73 -0.51 -22.97
C VAL A 58 6.19 0.77 -23.67
N GLU A 59 6.06 1.92 -23.01
CA GLU A 59 6.51 3.20 -23.56
C GLU A 59 8.03 3.22 -23.84
N ALA A 60 8.82 2.60 -22.97
CA ALA A 60 10.27 2.50 -23.17
C ALA A 60 10.64 1.59 -24.34
N THR A 61 9.88 0.50 -24.57
CA THR A 61 10.11 -0.40 -25.70
C THR A 61 9.62 0.16 -27.03
N ASP A 62 8.57 1.00 -27.02
CA ASP A 62 8.03 1.62 -28.23
C ASP A 62 8.89 2.79 -28.72
N ARG A 63 9.47 3.58 -27.81
CA ARG A 63 10.28 4.77 -28.14
C ARG A 63 11.68 4.41 -28.67
N GLU A 64 12.29 3.37 -28.13
CA GLU A 64 13.64 2.94 -28.50
C GLU A 64 13.59 1.59 -29.23
N SER A 65 13.67 1.65 -30.56
CA SER A 65 13.72 0.46 -31.42
C SER A 65 14.84 -0.49 -30.95
N GLY A 66 14.45 -1.71 -30.56
CA GLY A 66 15.36 -2.77 -30.11
C GLY A 66 15.52 -2.87 -28.59
N LYS A 67 14.96 -1.93 -27.81
CA LYS A 67 14.93 -2.05 -26.35
C LYS A 67 13.92 -3.12 -25.96
N THR A 68 14.34 -4.10 -25.18
CA THR A 68 13.45 -5.19 -24.72
C THR A 68 12.91 -4.91 -23.33
N LEU A 69 11.84 -5.62 -22.94
CA LEU A 69 11.38 -5.63 -21.54
C LEU A 69 12.50 -6.03 -20.57
N ARG A 70 13.41 -6.92 -20.98
CA ARG A 70 14.56 -7.32 -20.16
C ARG A 70 15.49 -6.14 -19.89
N ASP A 71 15.72 -5.29 -20.89
CA ASP A 71 16.58 -4.11 -20.75
C ASP A 71 15.92 -3.05 -19.87
N PHE A 72 14.60 -2.87 -19.99
CA PHE A 72 13.83 -2.06 -19.06
C PHE A 72 14.05 -2.54 -17.61
N TRP A 73 13.82 -3.82 -17.31
CA TRP A 73 13.96 -4.34 -15.95
C TRP A 73 15.38 -4.27 -15.40
N LYS A 74 16.41 -4.40 -16.25
CA LYS A 74 17.80 -4.17 -15.83
C LYS A 74 18.08 -2.73 -15.42
N SER A 75 17.42 -1.77 -16.08
CA SER A 75 17.55 -0.35 -15.78
C SER A 75 16.64 0.12 -14.64
N TYR A 76 15.60 -0.65 -14.33
CA TYR A 76 14.60 -0.31 -13.31
C TYR A 76 15.17 -0.51 -11.91
N ASN A 77 15.37 0.59 -11.19
CA ASN A 77 15.98 0.60 -9.87
C ASN A 77 15.00 1.06 -8.77
N ILE A 78 15.47 1.02 -7.52
CA ILE A 78 14.67 1.38 -6.35
C ILE A 78 14.20 2.85 -6.41
N TYR A 79 15.02 3.77 -6.94
CA TYR A 79 14.62 5.16 -7.10
C TYR A 79 13.39 5.28 -8.00
N GLN A 80 13.39 4.59 -9.16
CA GLN A 80 12.24 4.58 -10.06
C GLN A 80 11.00 3.93 -9.42
N ALA A 81 11.20 2.88 -8.62
CA ALA A 81 10.12 2.24 -7.86
C ALA A 81 9.49 3.21 -6.85
N ILE A 82 10.29 3.95 -6.09
CA ILE A 82 9.82 4.95 -5.12
C ILE A 82 9.02 6.04 -5.82
N ILE A 83 9.51 6.55 -6.96
CA ILE A 83 8.79 7.54 -7.76
C ILE A 83 7.43 7.00 -8.21
N ASN A 84 7.37 5.77 -8.73
CA ASN A 84 6.09 5.14 -9.12
C ASN A 84 5.13 4.97 -7.93
N ILE A 85 5.67 4.63 -6.75
CA ILE A 85 4.86 4.46 -5.53
C ILE A 85 4.25 5.79 -5.10
N ILE A 86 5.06 6.84 -4.97
CA ILE A 86 4.64 8.14 -4.45
C ILE A 86 3.67 8.84 -5.41
N HIS A 87 4.02 8.87 -6.70
CA HIS A 87 3.25 9.65 -7.67
C HIS A 87 1.99 8.94 -8.16
N ASP A 88 2.03 7.61 -8.28
CA ASP A 88 1.00 6.87 -9.01
C ASP A 88 0.22 5.85 -8.18
N ALA A 89 0.87 5.11 -7.28
CA ALA A 89 0.21 4.06 -6.52
C ALA A 89 -0.47 4.58 -5.24
N LEU A 90 0.16 5.50 -4.51
CA LEU A 90 -0.38 6.00 -3.23
C LEU A 90 -1.42 7.09 -3.40
N ARG A 91 -1.35 7.91 -4.45
CA ARG A 91 -2.34 8.98 -4.70
C ARG A 91 -3.79 8.47 -4.82
N PRO A 92 -4.12 7.49 -5.68
CA PRO A 92 -5.48 6.96 -5.79
C PRO A 92 -5.90 6.12 -4.57
N VAL A 93 -4.96 5.47 -3.89
CA VAL A 93 -5.26 4.72 -2.67
C VAL A 93 -5.58 5.67 -1.50
N ALA A 94 -4.86 6.78 -1.38
CA ALA A 94 -5.11 7.80 -0.36
C ALA A 94 -6.43 8.56 -0.58
N SER A 95 -6.97 8.62 -1.80
CA SER A 95 -8.32 9.14 -2.04
C SER A 95 -9.39 8.10 -1.71
N LEU A 96 -9.15 6.81 -1.98
CA LEU A 96 -10.05 5.72 -1.59
C LEU A 96 -10.21 5.62 -0.07
N CYS A 97 -9.10 5.74 0.68
CA CYS A 97 -9.14 5.75 2.15
C CYS A 97 -9.94 6.94 2.72
N ARG A 98 -10.02 8.06 2.00
CA ARG A 98 -10.85 9.21 2.39
C ARG A 98 -12.34 9.03 2.09
N MET A 99 -12.69 8.24 1.09
CA MET A 99 -14.09 8.02 0.68
C MET A 99 -14.79 6.88 1.46
N ARG A 100 -14.04 6.08 2.22
CA ARG A 100 -14.56 4.86 2.88
C ARG A 100 -14.67 4.92 4.40
N LEU A 101 -14.61 6.12 5.00
CA LEU A 101 -15.10 6.34 6.36
C LEU A 101 -16.59 6.69 6.27
N PRO A 102 -17.53 5.73 6.35
CA PRO A 102 -18.92 6.08 6.55
C PRO A 102 -19.02 6.78 7.91
N LEU A 103 -19.43 8.04 7.85
CA LEU A 103 -19.69 8.93 8.98
C LEU A 103 -20.95 8.51 9.78
N THR A 104 -21.26 7.21 9.87
CA THR A 104 -22.57 6.72 10.34
C THR A 104 -22.56 5.75 11.51
N PHE A 105 -21.44 5.50 12.18
CA PHE A 105 -21.46 4.86 13.51
C PHE A 105 -20.38 5.45 14.42
N LEU A 106 -20.69 6.60 15.00
CA LEU A 106 -20.20 7.07 16.29
C LEU A 106 -21.24 8.03 16.88
#